data_AF-A0A959H645-F1
#
_entry.id   AF-A0A959H645-F1
#
_cell.length_a   1.000
_cell.length_b   1.000
_cell.length_c   1.000
_cell.angle_alpha   90.00
_cell.angle_beta   90.00
_cell.angle_gamma   90.00
#
_symmetry.space_group_name_H-M   'P 1'
#
loop_
_entity.id
_entity.type
_entity.pdbx_description
1 polymer ?
#
loop_
_entity_poly.entity_id
_entity_poly.type
_entity_poly.pdbx_seq_one_letter_code
_entity_poly.pdbx_strand_id
1 'polypeptide(L)'
;MKEDDYTEIYRFLNGEMAGEERRSFERRLEEEPELEREVADHQDLLKGVALYGDTRLAGAIRQSAENARKNGFLITDEQIVQYLNGELPDDQAAVFGNRLLSDAAFAEEVEFQRSLLASVNLAGDKALKARIRQTHSKLGEKGFLQAAQTEAPSEKADARPPAKRRQLFSVRALAAAATVLLLLAIGYFLYPTTDATQQLYSAHYQPDEEELQEQLEKLSLVGMAIPDKARRESLSAALNIFQSGNFDAASEALGQHLEAWQEDESARYFLALSLMETGQFGEAVATFQPLTTRAGTAYYDKALWYQGLSYLRLPGRQARAKSIFTLLAAVPSSGYKKQAEEILKGLE
;
A
#
# COMPACT_ATOMS: atom_id res chain seq x y z
N MET A 1 -39.72 25.44 10.81
CA MET A 1 -38.90 24.45 10.09
C MET A 1 -38.30 23.48 11.09
N LYS A 2 -38.50 22.18 10.88
CA LYS A 2 -37.93 21.10 11.69
C LYS A 2 -36.59 20.69 11.06
N GLU A 3 -35.66 20.20 11.87
CA GLU A 3 -34.33 19.75 11.40
C GLU A 3 -34.42 18.62 10.35
N ASP A 4 -35.48 17.81 10.45
CA ASP A 4 -35.80 16.74 9.50
C ASP A 4 -36.19 17.25 8.10
N ASP A 5 -36.70 18.49 7.98
CA ASP A 5 -37.21 19.04 6.71
C ASP A 5 -36.08 19.18 5.66
N TYR A 6 -34.86 19.53 6.07
CA TYR A 6 -33.72 19.66 5.15
C TYR A 6 -33.36 18.34 4.49
N THR A 7 -33.29 17.26 5.29
CA THR A 7 -32.91 15.93 4.78
C THR A 7 -33.96 15.42 3.78
N GLU A 8 -35.24 15.66 4.05
CA GLU A 8 -36.33 15.28 3.16
C GLU A 8 -36.33 16.12 1.87
N ILE A 9 -36.06 17.43 1.93
CA ILE A 9 -35.89 18.30 0.75
C ILE A 9 -34.79 17.76 -0.16
N TYR A 10 -33.60 17.44 0.38
CA TYR A 10 -32.50 16.91 -0.43
C TYR A 10 -32.85 15.57 -1.09
N ARG A 11 -33.44 14.63 -0.33
CA ARG A 11 -33.86 13.33 -0.86
C ARG A 11 -34.96 13.46 -1.92
N PHE A 12 -35.90 14.39 -1.73
CA PHE A 12 -36.94 14.68 -2.72
C PHE A 12 -36.34 15.21 -4.03
N LEU A 13 -35.44 16.19 -3.94
CA LEU A 13 -34.82 16.83 -5.11
C LEU A 13 -33.87 15.91 -5.88
N ASN A 14 -33.22 14.97 -5.21
CA ASN A 14 -32.38 13.94 -5.82
C ASN A 14 -33.17 12.73 -6.35
N GLY A 15 -34.49 12.69 -6.15
CA GLY A 15 -35.34 11.56 -6.56
C GLY A 15 -35.18 10.30 -5.70
N GLU A 16 -34.64 10.43 -4.50
CA GLU A 16 -34.39 9.35 -3.54
C GLU A 16 -35.63 9.01 -2.68
N MET A 17 -36.72 9.76 -2.83
CA MET A 17 -38.03 9.46 -2.23
C MET A 17 -38.91 8.72 -3.22
N ALA A 18 -39.52 7.61 -2.78
CA ALA A 18 -40.41 6.79 -3.60
C ALA A 18 -41.67 6.36 -2.85
N GLY A 19 -42.69 5.90 -3.59
CA GLY A 19 -43.86 5.26 -2.99
C GLY A 19 -44.71 6.18 -2.09
N GLU A 20 -44.97 5.75 -0.86
CA GLU A 20 -45.75 6.55 0.10
C GLU A 20 -44.97 7.71 0.71
N GLU A 21 -43.65 7.57 0.87
CA GLU A 21 -42.77 8.60 1.40
C GLU A 21 -42.83 9.86 0.52
N ARG A 22 -42.68 9.68 -0.79
CA ARG A 22 -42.80 10.78 -1.77
C ARG A 22 -44.19 11.42 -1.76
N ARG A 23 -45.26 10.62 -1.74
CA ARG A 23 -46.65 11.12 -1.72
C ARG A 23 -47.00 11.83 -0.41
N SER A 24 -46.34 11.50 0.69
CA SER A 24 -46.47 12.19 1.97
C SER A 24 -45.79 13.55 1.91
N PHE A 25 -44.58 13.61 1.34
CA PHE A 25 -43.84 14.85 1.16
C PHE A 25 -44.53 15.79 0.16
N GLU A 26 -45.04 15.28 -0.97
CA GLU A 26 -45.79 16.06 -1.95
C GLU A 26 -47.06 16.70 -1.36
N ARG A 27 -47.79 15.99 -0.50
CA ARG A 27 -48.92 16.59 0.25
C ARG A 27 -48.48 17.70 1.20
N ARG A 28 -47.35 17.52 1.88
CA ARG A 28 -46.79 18.58 2.73
C ARG A 28 -46.38 19.81 1.93
N LEU A 29 -45.88 19.65 0.71
CA LEU A 29 -45.61 20.79 -0.18
C LEU A 29 -46.89 21.57 -0.54
N GLU A 30 -48.04 20.88 -0.67
CA GLU A 30 -49.34 21.54 -0.92
C GLU A 30 -49.89 22.23 0.33
N GLU A 31 -49.63 21.69 1.52
CA GLU A 31 -50.19 22.15 2.79
C GLU A 31 -49.30 23.17 3.52
N GLU A 32 -47.99 23.18 3.25
CA GLU A 32 -46.97 23.99 3.94
C GLU A 32 -46.26 24.96 2.96
N PRO A 33 -46.77 26.20 2.77
CA PRO A 33 -46.18 27.17 1.84
C PRO A 33 -44.73 27.58 2.15
N GLU A 34 -44.29 27.44 3.40
CA GLU A 34 -42.89 27.67 3.78
C GLU A 34 -41.97 26.55 3.27
N LEU A 35 -42.44 25.29 3.28
CA LEU A 35 -41.71 24.14 2.76
C LEU A 35 -41.62 24.19 1.22
N GLU A 36 -42.71 24.57 0.55
CA GLU A 36 -42.71 24.79 -0.91
C GLU A 36 -41.67 25.84 -1.33
N ARG A 37 -41.60 26.97 -0.62
CA ARG A 37 -40.60 28.01 -0.87
C ARG A 37 -39.19 27.51 -0.67
N GLU A 38 -38.93 26.77 0.40
CA GLU A 38 -37.60 26.24 0.71
C GLU A 38 -37.13 25.23 -0.36
N VAL A 39 -38.05 24.37 -0.84
CA VAL A 39 -37.79 23.46 -1.96
C VAL A 39 -37.45 24.22 -3.24
N ALA A 40 -38.16 25.31 -3.53
CA ALA A 40 -37.87 26.15 -4.69
C ALA A 40 -36.49 26.82 -4.60
N ASP A 41 -36.14 27.36 -3.42
CA ASP A 41 -34.83 27.98 -3.17
C ASP A 41 -33.69 26.95 -3.32
N HIS A 42 -33.87 25.73 -2.80
CA HIS A 42 -32.90 24.65 -2.97
C HIS A 42 -32.80 24.17 -4.41
N GLN A 43 -33.91 24.09 -5.16
CA GLN A 43 -33.88 23.79 -6.60
C GLN A 43 -33.09 24.83 -7.38
N ASP A 44 -33.28 26.11 -7.07
CA ASP A 44 -32.59 27.20 -7.75
C ASP A 44 -31.12 27.27 -7.37
N LEU A 45 -30.77 26.94 -6.11
CA LEU A 45 -29.39 26.75 -5.68
C LEU A 45 -28.72 25.58 -6.43
N LEU A 46 -29.39 24.41 -6.52
CA LEU A 46 -28.89 23.24 -7.24
C LEU A 46 -28.71 23.53 -8.74
N LYS A 47 -29.67 24.23 -9.37
CA LYS A 47 -29.53 24.71 -10.75
C LYS A 47 -28.37 25.71 -10.87
N GLY A 48 -28.20 26.61 -9.91
CA GLY A 48 -27.09 27.56 -9.87
C GLY A 48 -25.73 26.88 -9.77
N VAL A 49 -25.60 25.85 -8.93
CA VAL A 49 -24.40 25.02 -8.80
C VAL A 49 -24.15 24.23 -10.08
N ALA A 50 -25.19 23.61 -10.66
CA ALA A 50 -25.08 22.86 -11.91
C ALA A 50 -24.70 23.76 -13.11
N LEU A 51 -25.21 24.99 -13.17
CA LEU A 51 -24.97 25.92 -14.28
C LEU A 51 -23.67 26.72 -14.12
N TYR A 52 -23.32 27.18 -12.92
CA TYR A 52 -22.18 28.08 -12.69
C TYR A 52 -21.00 27.40 -11.98
N GLY A 53 -21.26 26.41 -11.13
CA GLY A 53 -20.22 25.60 -10.49
C GLY A 53 -19.44 24.80 -11.52
N ASP A 54 -20.11 24.13 -12.44
CA ASP A 54 -19.44 23.22 -13.38
C ASP A 54 -18.46 23.93 -14.32
N THR A 55 -18.72 25.16 -14.77
CA THR A 55 -17.82 25.79 -15.77
C THR A 55 -16.65 26.54 -15.13
N ARG A 56 -16.88 27.35 -14.09
CA ARG A 56 -15.82 28.15 -13.45
C ARG A 56 -15.00 27.35 -12.44
N LEU A 57 -15.66 26.53 -11.62
CA LEU A 57 -14.95 25.69 -10.65
C LEU A 57 -14.20 24.57 -11.36
N ALA A 58 -14.82 23.87 -12.33
CA ALA A 58 -14.05 22.88 -13.10
C ALA A 58 -12.95 23.53 -13.95
N GLY A 59 -13.17 24.75 -14.46
CA GLY A 59 -12.12 25.53 -15.12
C GLY A 59 -10.94 25.85 -14.18
N ALA A 60 -11.23 26.35 -12.98
CA ALA A 60 -10.21 26.66 -11.97
C ALA A 60 -9.50 25.40 -11.45
N ILE A 61 -10.22 24.29 -11.25
CA ILE A 61 -9.66 23.00 -10.85
C ILE A 61 -8.78 22.45 -11.97
N ARG A 62 -9.23 22.48 -13.24
CA ARG A 62 -8.42 22.04 -14.39
C ARG A 62 -7.16 22.88 -14.54
N GLN A 63 -7.26 24.20 -14.40
CA GLN A 63 -6.10 25.08 -14.52
C GLN A 63 -5.13 24.93 -13.35
N SER A 64 -5.65 24.75 -12.13
CA SER A 64 -4.85 24.43 -10.95
C SER A 64 -4.15 23.07 -11.10
N ALA A 65 -4.87 22.05 -11.58
CA ALA A 65 -4.33 20.72 -11.85
C ALA A 65 -3.29 20.74 -13.00
N GLU A 66 -3.50 21.52 -14.06
CA GLU A 66 -2.49 21.69 -15.12
C GLU A 66 -1.23 22.38 -14.62
N ASN A 67 -1.36 23.42 -13.79
CA ASN A 67 -0.22 24.11 -13.19
C ASN A 67 0.53 23.18 -12.22
N ALA A 68 -0.20 22.41 -11.43
CA ALA A 68 0.35 21.41 -10.53
C ALA A 68 1.05 20.29 -11.32
N ARG A 69 0.52 19.85 -12.47
CA ARG A 69 1.20 18.92 -13.39
C ARG A 69 2.47 19.51 -13.98
N LYS A 70 2.42 20.72 -14.55
CA LYS A 70 3.59 21.39 -15.16
C LYS A 70 4.73 21.60 -14.17
N ASN A 71 4.40 21.81 -12.91
CA ASN A 71 5.36 22.01 -11.83
C ASN A 71 5.74 20.70 -11.11
N GLY A 72 5.29 19.54 -11.61
CA GLY A 72 5.60 18.23 -11.05
C GLY A 72 4.90 17.88 -9.74
N PHE A 73 3.96 18.69 -9.24
CA PHE A 73 3.26 18.51 -7.98
C PHE A 73 2.24 17.36 -8.00
N LEU A 74 1.81 16.90 -9.18
CA LEU A 74 0.87 15.79 -9.38
C LEU A 74 1.54 14.54 -9.98
N ILE A 75 2.75 14.22 -9.54
CA ILE A 75 3.38 12.93 -9.87
C ILE A 75 2.82 11.88 -8.91
N THR A 76 2.16 10.86 -9.46
CA THR A 76 1.64 9.71 -8.70
C THR A 76 2.71 8.65 -8.51
N ASP A 77 2.51 7.75 -7.55
CA ASP A 77 3.39 6.60 -7.33
C ASP A 77 3.44 5.68 -8.56
N GLU A 78 2.33 5.56 -9.28
CA GLU A 78 2.29 4.87 -10.58
C GLU A 78 3.23 5.51 -11.61
N GLN A 79 3.29 6.84 -11.70
CA GLN A 79 4.20 7.54 -12.60
C GLN A 79 5.67 7.39 -12.18
N ILE A 80 5.96 7.23 -10.89
CA ILE A 80 7.31 6.89 -10.41
C ILE A 80 7.69 5.48 -10.88
N VAL A 81 6.79 4.51 -10.75
CA VAL A 81 7.03 3.14 -11.24
C VAL A 81 7.21 3.11 -12.76
N GLN A 82 6.34 3.81 -13.53
CA GLN A 82 6.48 3.93 -14.98
C GLN A 82 7.82 4.56 -15.36
N TYR A 83 8.26 5.60 -14.66
CA TYR A 83 9.58 6.20 -14.87
C TYR A 83 10.72 5.21 -14.61
N LEU A 84 10.65 4.47 -13.50
CA LEU A 84 11.66 3.47 -13.15
C LEU A 84 11.72 2.30 -14.14
N ASN A 85 10.59 1.97 -14.77
CA ASN A 85 10.49 0.96 -15.83
C ASN A 85 10.83 1.50 -17.23
N GLY A 86 11.00 2.82 -17.39
CA GLY A 86 11.24 3.45 -18.70
C GLY A 86 9.99 3.57 -19.58
N GLU A 87 8.80 3.54 -18.98
CA GLU A 87 7.49 3.56 -19.63
C GLU A 87 6.82 4.94 -19.57
N LEU A 88 7.43 5.91 -18.88
CA LEU A 88 6.86 7.25 -18.73
C LEU A 88 6.95 8.03 -20.05
N PRO A 89 5.84 8.61 -20.56
CA PRO A 89 5.84 9.40 -21.80
C PRO A 89 6.83 10.58 -21.78
N ASP A 90 7.42 10.91 -22.93
CA ASP A 90 8.51 11.90 -23.07
C ASP A 90 8.17 13.29 -22.48
N ASP A 91 6.93 13.74 -22.65
CA ASP A 91 6.42 15.01 -22.12
C ASP A 91 6.33 15.02 -20.59
N GLN A 92 6.06 13.87 -19.98
CA GLN A 92 6.00 13.67 -18.53
C GLN A 92 7.41 13.42 -17.94
N ALA A 93 8.29 12.74 -18.69
CA ALA A 93 9.65 12.43 -18.26
C ALA A 93 10.51 13.68 -18.02
N ALA A 94 10.34 14.73 -18.82
CA ALA A 94 11.06 15.99 -18.63
C ALA A 94 10.64 16.71 -17.33
N VAL A 95 9.34 16.77 -17.05
CA VAL A 95 8.80 17.35 -15.81
C VAL A 95 9.24 16.51 -14.60
N PHE A 96 9.17 15.19 -14.72
CA PHE A 96 9.62 14.25 -13.70
C PHE A 96 11.10 14.45 -13.36
N GLY A 97 11.96 14.49 -14.39
CA GLY A 97 13.40 14.71 -14.22
C GLY A 97 13.73 16.05 -13.56
N ASN A 98 13.03 17.12 -13.93
CA ASN A 98 13.20 18.43 -13.30
C ASN A 98 12.82 18.42 -11.81
N ARG A 99 11.75 17.71 -11.43
CA ARG A 99 11.38 17.55 -10.02
C ARG A 99 12.37 16.64 -9.29
N LEU A 100 12.83 15.55 -9.92
CA LEU A 100 13.86 14.67 -9.38
C LEU A 100 15.15 15.41 -9.02
N LEU A 101 15.51 16.45 -9.78
CA LEU A 101 16.68 17.29 -9.52
C LEU A 101 16.45 18.40 -8.50
N SER A 102 15.22 18.91 -8.39
CA SER A 102 14.91 20.11 -7.60
C SER A 102 14.24 19.83 -6.25
N ASP A 103 13.65 18.65 -6.07
CA ASP A 103 12.91 18.23 -4.87
C ASP A 103 13.60 17.01 -4.24
N ALA A 104 14.38 17.25 -3.19
CA ALA A 104 15.15 16.21 -2.50
C ALA A 104 14.27 15.14 -1.84
N ALA A 105 13.08 15.52 -1.35
CA ALA A 105 12.14 14.57 -0.75
C ALA A 105 11.54 13.66 -1.83
N PHE A 106 11.23 14.22 -3.00
CA PHE A 106 10.82 13.43 -4.16
C PHE A 106 11.94 12.52 -4.68
N ALA A 107 13.20 12.97 -4.69
CA ALA A 107 14.31 12.10 -5.07
C ALA A 107 14.52 10.92 -4.12
N GLU A 108 14.36 11.15 -2.82
CA GLU A 108 14.40 10.09 -1.81
C GLU A 108 13.26 9.08 -2.03
N GLU A 109 12.07 9.53 -2.41
CA GLU A 109 10.97 8.65 -2.77
C GLU A 109 11.29 7.79 -4.00
N VAL A 110 11.79 8.38 -5.08
CA VAL A 110 12.10 7.63 -6.31
C VAL A 110 13.14 6.55 -6.03
N GLU A 111 14.16 6.86 -5.22
CA GLU A 111 15.15 5.86 -4.79
C GLU A 111 14.56 4.82 -3.84
N PHE A 112 13.62 5.20 -2.97
CA PHE A 112 12.89 4.25 -2.14
C PHE A 112 12.07 3.28 -2.99
N GLN A 113 11.29 3.76 -3.95
CA GLN A 113 10.50 2.90 -4.84
C GLN A 113 11.40 2.03 -5.73
N ARG A 114 12.54 2.56 -6.19
CA ARG A 114 13.59 1.77 -6.86
C ARG A 114 14.08 0.63 -5.96
N SER A 115 14.38 0.92 -4.69
CA SER A 115 14.84 -0.08 -3.72
C SER A 115 13.75 -1.11 -3.39
N LEU A 116 12.48 -0.70 -3.34
CA LEU A 116 11.32 -1.57 -3.12
C LEU A 116 11.11 -2.52 -4.29
N LEU A 117 11.08 -1.99 -5.52
CA LEU A 117 10.94 -2.78 -6.74
C LEU A 117 12.10 -3.77 -6.87
N ALA A 118 13.32 -3.34 -6.55
CA ALA A 118 14.48 -4.22 -6.50
C ALA A 118 14.33 -5.30 -5.40
N SER A 119 13.74 -4.97 -4.25
CA SER A 119 13.52 -5.93 -3.15
C SER A 119 12.47 -6.97 -3.49
N VAL A 120 11.36 -6.57 -4.13
CA VAL A 120 10.33 -7.49 -4.64
C VAL A 120 10.90 -8.40 -5.72
N ASN A 121 11.68 -7.85 -6.67
CA ASN A 121 12.37 -8.66 -7.67
C ASN A 121 13.42 -9.59 -7.04
N LEU A 122 14.12 -9.15 -5.98
CA LEU A 122 15.09 -9.98 -5.26
C LEU A 122 14.41 -11.08 -4.43
N ALA A 123 13.24 -10.82 -3.85
CA ALA A 123 12.42 -11.80 -3.16
C ALA A 123 11.88 -12.84 -4.17
N GLY A 124 11.39 -12.39 -5.31
CA GLY A 124 11.05 -13.24 -6.47
C GLY A 124 12.25 -14.08 -6.94
N ASP A 125 13.44 -13.49 -7.06
CA ASP A 125 14.68 -14.19 -7.43
C ASP A 125 15.15 -15.17 -6.36
N LYS A 126 14.94 -14.87 -5.07
CA LYS A 126 15.25 -15.78 -3.96
C LYS A 126 14.28 -16.95 -3.94
N ALA A 127 12.99 -16.69 -4.13
CA ALA A 127 11.96 -17.73 -4.28
C ALA A 127 12.26 -18.60 -5.51
N LEU A 128 12.61 -17.99 -6.64
CA LEU A 128 13.04 -18.68 -7.86
C LEU A 128 14.32 -19.50 -7.61
N LYS A 129 15.34 -18.95 -6.94
CA LYS A 129 16.57 -19.68 -6.58
C LYS A 129 16.30 -20.83 -5.61
N ALA A 130 15.41 -20.65 -4.63
CA ALA A 130 14.99 -21.69 -3.72
C ALA A 130 14.26 -22.80 -4.49
N ARG A 131 13.39 -22.44 -5.43
CA ARG A 131 12.66 -23.38 -6.30
C ARG A 131 13.57 -24.09 -7.29
N ILE A 132 14.59 -23.42 -7.84
CA ILE A 132 15.65 -24.06 -8.65
C ILE A 132 16.41 -25.05 -7.79
N ARG A 133 16.80 -24.70 -6.55
CA ARG A 133 17.49 -25.63 -5.63
C ARG A 133 16.61 -26.82 -5.24
N GLN A 134 15.34 -26.58 -4.97
CA GLN A 134 14.37 -27.62 -4.63
C GLN A 134 14.10 -28.53 -5.83
N THR A 135 14.04 -27.97 -7.04
CA THR A 135 13.95 -28.70 -8.31
C THR A 135 15.24 -29.49 -8.58
N HIS A 136 16.41 -28.90 -8.30
CA HIS A 136 17.71 -29.60 -8.37
C HIS A 136 17.80 -30.76 -7.38
N SER A 137 17.25 -30.60 -6.18
CA SER A 137 17.17 -31.66 -5.17
C SER A 137 16.23 -32.78 -5.63
N LYS A 138 15.04 -32.43 -6.12
CA LYS A 138 14.05 -33.38 -6.69
C LYS A 138 14.53 -34.07 -7.97
N LEU A 139 15.40 -33.43 -8.75
CA LEU A 139 16.06 -34.01 -9.94
C LEU A 139 17.31 -34.84 -9.57
N GLY A 140 17.98 -34.51 -8.46
CA GLY A 140 19.07 -35.30 -7.88
C GLY A 140 18.59 -36.65 -7.34
N GLU A 141 17.36 -36.73 -6.83
CA GLU A 141 16.70 -38.00 -6.48
C GLU A 141 16.37 -38.88 -7.70
N LYS A 142 16.25 -38.28 -8.89
CA LYS A 142 16.06 -38.99 -10.16
C LYS A 142 17.36 -39.09 -10.96
N GLY A 143 18.45 -39.56 -10.32
CA GLY A 143 19.56 -40.25 -10.97
C GLY A 143 20.20 -39.63 -12.23
N PHE A 144 20.10 -38.32 -12.47
CA PHE A 144 20.50 -37.73 -13.75
C PHE A 144 21.94 -37.16 -13.77
N LEU A 145 22.62 -37.06 -12.61
CA LEU A 145 23.94 -36.41 -12.50
C LEU A 145 25.06 -37.33 -11.99
N GLN A 146 24.93 -38.64 -12.16
CA GLN A 146 25.93 -39.61 -11.73
C GLN A 146 27.06 -39.84 -12.76
N ALA A 147 27.35 -38.84 -13.60
CA ALA A 147 28.32 -38.97 -14.70
C ALA A 147 29.39 -37.86 -14.78
N ALA A 148 29.56 -37.01 -13.75
CA ALA A 148 30.50 -35.89 -13.85
C ALA A 148 31.34 -35.63 -12.59
N GLN A 149 31.73 -36.67 -11.85
CA GLN A 149 32.77 -36.55 -10.83
C GLN A 149 33.71 -37.75 -10.88
N THR A 150 34.68 -37.68 -11.78
CA THR A 150 35.92 -38.46 -11.67
C THR A 150 37.04 -37.66 -12.33
N GLU A 151 38.14 -37.49 -11.58
CA GLU A 151 39.47 -37.00 -12.00
C GLU A 151 39.59 -35.46 -12.19
N ALA A 152 40.51 -34.68 -11.61
CA ALA A 152 41.67 -34.83 -10.72
C ALA A 152 42.12 -33.36 -10.34
N PRO A 153 43.34 -33.07 -9.86
CA PRO A 153 43.98 -33.41 -8.58
C PRO A 153 44.39 -32.18 -7.71
N SER A 154 44.65 -32.46 -6.44
CA SER A 154 45.18 -31.56 -5.40
C SER A 154 46.58 -31.01 -5.72
N GLU A 155 46.75 -29.68 -5.59
CA GLU A 155 48.05 -29.00 -5.63
C GLU A 155 48.41 -28.40 -4.26
N LYS A 156 49.67 -28.57 -3.87
CA LYS A 156 50.22 -28.38 -2.52
C LYS A 156 50.59 -26.93 -2.24
N ALA A 157 50.59 -26.62 -0.94
CA ALA A 157 51.01 -25.39 -0.31
C ALA A 157 52.49 -25.04 -0.53
N ASP A 158 52.79 -23.74 -0.66
CA ASP A 158 54.12 -23.18 -0.45
C ASP A 158 54.09 -21.98 0.51
N ALA A 159 55.10 -21.96 1.38
CA ALA A 159 55.24 -21.12 2.56
C ALA A 159 55.78 -19.71 2.25
N ARG A 160 55.29 -18.70 3.00
CA ARG A 160 55.90 -17.35 3.08
C ARG A 160 56.49 -17.10 4.47
N PRO A 161 57.61 -16.36 4.60
CA PRO A 161 58.31 -16.16 5.86
C PRO A 161 57.65 -15.08 6.77
N PRO A 162 57.94 -15.06 8.09
CA PRO A 162 57.19 -14.26 9.05
C PRO A 162 57.67 -12.81 9.13
N ALA A 163 56.71 -11.87 9.17
CA ALA A 163 56.96 -10.45 9.40
C ALA A 163 57.08 -10.12 10.90
N LYS A 164 58.08 -9.31 11.26
CA LYS A 164 58.40 -8.89 12.64
C LYS A 164 57.30 -7.98 13.22
N ARG A 165 56.85 -8.33 14.42
CA ARG A 165 55.81 -7.63 15.20
C ARG A 165 56.45 -6.50 16.01
N ARG A 166 56.10 -5.24 15.70
CA ARG A 166 56.45 -4.07 16.56
C ARG A 166 55.43 -3.96 17.68
N GLN A 167 55.90 -4.09 18.92
CA GLN A 167 55.12 -3.78 20.13
C GLN A 167 54.89 -2.28 20.23
N LEU A 168 53.62 -1.86 20.30
CA LEU A 168 53.23 -0.53 20.75
C LEU A 168 52.61 -0.67 22.14
N PHE A 169 53.29 -0.04 23.10
CA PHE A 169 52.87 0.07 24.49
C PHE A 169 51.72 1.08 24.65
N SER A 170 50.80 0.72 25.56
CA SER A 170 49.89 1.58 26.35
C SER A 170 49.05 2.64 25.63
N VAL A 171 48.00 2.21 24.91
CA VAL A 171 46.81 3.04 24.60
C VAL A 171 45.57 2.61 25.41
N ARG A 172 45.71 1.63 26.30
CA ARG A 172 44.57 1.00 27.01
C ARG A 172 43.88 1.90 28.03
N ALA A 173 44.53 2.98 28.48
CA ALA A 173 43.96 3.90 29.46
C ALA A 173 43.10 5.01 28.85
N LEU A 174 43.30 5.39 27.57
CA LEU A 174 42.47 6.39 26.89
C LEU A 174 41.25 5.81 26.17
N ALA A 175 41.23 4.50 25.91
CA ALA A 175 40.12 3.85 25.21
C ALA A 175 38.87 3.63 26.10
N ALA A 176 39.02 3.58 27.43
CA ALA A 176 37.93 3.22 28.34
C ALA A 176 36.86 4.32 28.50
N ALA A 177 37.25 5.60 28.49
CA ALA A 177 36.30 6.72 28.63
C ALA A 177 35.49 6.98 27.35
N ALA A 178 36.12 6.81 26.17
CA ALA A 178 35.45 6.95 24.88
C ALA A 178 34.41 5.84 24.66
N THR A 179 34.66 4.61 25.11
CA THR A 179 33.67 3.53 25.04
C THR A 179 32.44 3.78 25.90
N VAL A 180 32.56 4.41 27.07
CA VAL A 180 31.38 4.70 27.91
C VAL A 180 30.53 5.80 27.28
N LEU A 181 31.13 6.87 26.76
CA LEU A 181 30.40 7.92 26.04
C LEU A 181 29.83 7.42 24.71
N LEU A 182 30.54 6.56 23.99
CA LEU A 182 30.05 5.92 22.77
C LEU A 182 28.90 4.96 23.08
N LEU A 183 28.97 4.17 24.16
CA LEU A 183 27.89 3.27 24.59
C LEU A 183 26.68 4.03 25.14
N LEU A 184 26.88 5.18 25.78
CA LEU A 184 25.77 6.06 26.21
C LEU A 184 25.15 6.81 25.02
N ALA A 185 25.94 7.25 24.05
CA ALA A 185 25.45 7.87 22.83
C ALA A 185 24.71 6.85 21.95
N ILE A 186 25.25 5.64 21.80
CA ILE A 186 24.60 4.51 21.14
C ILE A 186 23.36 4.08 21.92
N GLY A 187 23.41 4.02 23.26
CA GLY A 187 22.25 3.69 24.09
C GLY A 187 21.15 4.76 24.04
N TYR A 188 21.51 6.03 23.86
CA TYR A 188 20.57 7.14 23.64
C TYR A 188 19.97 7.11 22.23
N PHE A 189 20.77 6.74 21.21
CA PHE A 189 20.30 6.58 19.82
C PHE A 189 19.53 5.28 19.56
N LEU A 190 19.76 4.24 20.37
CA LEU A 190 19.08 2.94 20.30
C LEU A 190 17.91 2.83 21.28
N TYR A 191 17.63 3.85 22.09
CA TYR A 191 16.40 3.90 22.85
C TYR A 191 15.26 4.19 21.86
N PRO A 192 14.31 3.26 21.63
CA PRO A 192 13.19 3.57 20.77
C PRO A 192 12.37 4.62 21.52
N THR A 193 12.48 5.88 21.12
CA THR A 193 11.35 6.80 21.25
C THR A 193 10.24 6.08 20.50
N THR A 194 9.26 5.54 21.23
CA THR A 194 8.07 4.95 20.60
C THR A 194 7.47 6.07 19.75
N ASP A 195 7.77 6.01 18.46
CA ASP A 195 7.45 7.06 17.51
C ASP A 195 5.92 7.21 17.49
N ALA A 196 5.42 8.44 17.48
CA ALA A 196 3.96 8.70 17.55
C ALA A 196 3.22 7.92 16.45
N THR A 197 3.87 7.76 15.30
CA THR A 197 3.43 6.95 14.16
C THR A 197 3.26 5.46 14.48
N GLN A 198 4.15 4.85 15.27
CA GLN A 198 4.04 3.45 15.69
C GLN A 198 2.92 3.23 16.70
N GLN A 199 2.68 4.22 17.57
CA GLN A 199 1.54 4.18 18.48
C GLN A 199 0.22 4.26 17.71
N LEU A 200 0.14 5.16 16.72
CA LEU A 200 -1.02 5.26 15.83
C LEU A 200 -1.25 3.98 15.03
N TYR A 201 -0.21 3.37 14.47
CA TYR A 201 -0.33 2.06 13.83
C TYR A 201 -0.94 1.03 14.79
N SER A 202 -0.40 0.91 16.00
CA SER A 202 -0.83 -0.11 16.96
C SER A 202 -2.27 0.10 17.45
N ALA A 203 -2.73 1.35 17.51
CA ALA A 203 -4.08 1.69 17.90
C ALA A 203 -5.13 1.39 16.81
N HIS A 204 -4.72 1.40 15.54
CA HIS A 204 -5.64 1.32 14.40
C HIS A 204 -5.48 0.09 13.52
N TYR A 205 -4.39 -0.68 13.67
CA TYR A 205 -4.21 -1.93 12.95
C TYR A 205 -5.12 -3.02 13.51
N GLN A 206 -5.90 -3.62 12.63
CA GLN A 206 -6.66 -4.85 12.88
C GLN A 206 -6.45 -5.77 11.68
N PRO A 207 -6.28 -7.09 11.86
CA PRO A 207 -6.28 -8.02 10.74
C PRO A 207 -7.62 -7.95 10.00
N ASP A 208 -7.60 -8.03 8.67
CA ASP A 208 -8.82 -8.02 7.84
C ASP A 208 -9.50 -9.40 7.84
N GLU A 209 -9.97 -9.83 9.02
CA GLU A 209 -10.61 -11.13 9.21
C GLU A 209 -11.91 -11.24 8.40
N GLU A 210 -12.67 -10.15 8.27
CA GLU A 210 -13.91 -10.11 7.51
C GLU A 210 -13.67 -10.43 6.03
N GLU A 211 -12.71 -9.74 5.39
CA GLU A 211 -12.35 -10.01 3.99
C GLU A 211 -11.81 -11.44 3.81
N LEU A 212 -11.02 -11.95 4.78
CA LEU A 212 -10.52 -13.32 4.72
C LEU A 212 -11.67 -14.33 4.70
N GLN A 213 -12.65 -14.18 5.58
CA GLN A 213 -13.80 -15.09 5.63
C GLN A 213 -14.66 -14.98 4.38
N GLU A 214 -14.92 -13.76 3.91
CA GLU A 214 -15.69 -13.53 2.68
C GLU A 214 -15.03 -14.22 1.48
N GLN A 215 -13.70 -14.12 1.34
CA GLN A 215 -12.98 -14.75 0.24
C GLN A 215 -12.94 -16.27 0.35
N LEU A 216 -12.72 -16.83 1.55
CA LEU A 216 -12.78 -18.26 1.77
C LEU A 216 -14.17 -18.83 1.48
N GLU A 217 -15.23 -18.13 1.86
CA GLU A 217 -16.62 -18.50 1.54
C GLU A 217 -16.85 -18.49 0.03
N LYS A 218 -16.48 -17.39 -0.67
CA LYS A 218 -16.56 -17.30 -2.14
C LYS A 218 -15.82 -18.43 -2.83
N LEU A 219 -14.68 -18.86 -2.29
CA LEU A 219 -13.88 -19.96 -2.81
C LEU A 219 -14.53 -21.32 -2.56
N SER A 220 -15.24 -21.49 -1.45
CA SER A 220 -15.93 -22.72 -1.03
C SER A 220 -17.23 -23.03 -1.80
N LEU A 221 -17.81 -22.04 -2.50
CA LEU A 221 -19.00 -22.24 -3.34
C LEU A 221 -18.66 -23.11 -4.56
N VAL A 222 -18.94 -24.41 -4.46
CA VAL A 222 -18.69 -25.41 -5.52
C VAL A 222 -19.93 -25.60 -6.39
N GLY A 223 -19.85 -25.18 -7.67
CA GLY A 223 -20.80 -25.54 -8.73
C GLY A 223 -20.10 -26.32 -9.86
N MET A 224 -20.82 -27.14 -10.64
CA MET A 224 -20.23 -28.10 -11.61
C MET A 224 -19.59 -27.49 -12.88
N ALA A 225 -19.41 -26.17 -12.96
CA ALA A 225 -18.73 -25.49 -14.06
C ALA A 225 -17.94 -24.28 -13.53
N ILE A 226 -16.80 -24.53 -12.89
CA ILE A 226 -15.96 -23.46 -12.32
C ILE A 226 -14.84 -23.12 -13.30
N PRO A 227 -14.86 -21.94 -13.94
CA PRO A 227 -13.66 -21.38 -14.57
C PRO A 227 -12.52 -21.30 -13.55
N ASP A 228 -11.29 -21.58 -13.98
CA ASP A 228 -10.09 -21.36 -13.17
C ASP A 228 -10.02 -22.16 -11.85
N LYS A 229 -10.45 -23.43 -11.88
CA LYS A 229 -10.32 -24.37 -10.75
C LYS A 229 -8.92 -24.34 -10.12
N ALA A 230 -7.86 -24.40 -10.93
CA ALA A 230 -6.48 -24.39 -10.44
C ALA A 230 -6.11 -23.10 -9.71
N ARG A 231 -6.57 -21.94 -10.20
CA ARG A 231 -6.39 -20.64 -9.54
C ARG A 231 -7.05 -20.66 -8.17
N ARG A 232 -8.32 -21.08 -8.11
CA ARG A 232 -9.11 -21.10 -6.87
C ARG A 232 -8.53 -22.07 -5.84
N GLU A 233 -8.10 -23.25 -6.25
CA GLU A 233 -7.43 -24.22 -5.36
C GLU A 233 -6.12 -23.65 -4.81
N SER A 234 -5.31 -23.01 -5.67
CA SER A 234 -4.07 -22.36 -5.25
C SER A 234 -4.32 -21.20 -4.27
N LEU A 235 -5.28 -20.32 -4.57
CA LEU A 235 -5.63 -19.20 -3.70
C LEU A 235 -6.19 -19.71 -2.37
N SER A 236 -7.14 -20.66 -2.40
CA SER A 236 -7.72 -21.25 -1.19
C SER A 236 -6.65 -21.91 -0.31
N ALA A 237 -5.71 -22.65 -0.89
CA ALA A 237 -4.61 -23.23 -0.13
C ALA A 237 -3.77 -22.15 0.56
N ALA A 238 -3.44 -21.07 -0.15
CA ALA A 238 -2.66 -19.96 0.40
C ALA A 238 -3.40 -19.19 1.50
N LEU A 239 -4.70 -18.93 1.33
CA LEU A 239 -5.54 -18.25 2.34
C LEU A 239 -5.78 -19.12 3.58
N ASN A 240 -5.83 -20.45 3.45
CA ASN A 240 -5.88 -21.34 4.62
C ASN A 240 -4.57 -21.27 5.43
N ILE A 241 -3.41 -21.13 4.77
CA ILE A 241 -2.13 -20.91 5.46
C ILE A 241 -2.15 -19.55 6.17
N PHE A 242 -2.63 -18.50 5.50
CA PHE A 242 -2.81 -17.18 6.09
C PHE A 242 -3.70 -17.24 7.35
N GLN A 243 -4.86 -17.90 7.25
CA GLN A 243 -5.79 -18.08 8.37
C GLN A 243 -5.17 -18.80 9.56
N SER A 244 -4.21 -19.70 9.33
CA SER A 244 -3.48 -20.39 10.40
C SER A 244 -2.46 -19.52 11.14
N GLY A 245 -2.27 -18.26 10.71
CA GLY A 245 -1.29 -17.33 11.27
C GLY A 245 0.14 -17.57 10.79
N ASN A 246 0.36 -18.48 9.84
CA ASN A 246 1.69 -18.73 9.27
C ASN A 246 1.95 -17.77 8.10
N PHE A 247 2.16 -16.50 8.43
CA PHE A 247 2.25 -15.43 7.43
C PHE A 247 3.49 -15.52 6.54
N ASP A 248 4.61 -16.06 7.03
CA ASP A 248 5.78 -16.33 6.20
C ASP A 248 5.45 -17.33 5.08
N ALA A 249 4.85 -18.48 5.43
CA ALA A 249 4.46 -19.49 4.44
C ALA A 249 3.30 -19.01 3.54
N ALA A 250 2.39 -18.19 4.09
CA ALA A 250 1.31 -17.59 3.31
C ALA A 250 1.86 -16.65 2.24
N SER A 251 2.83 -15.79 2.60
CA SER A 251 3.49 -14.89 1.65
C SER A 251 4.17 -15.65 0.52
N GLU A 252 4.84 -16.76 0.82
CA GLU A 252 5.45 -17.61 -0.21
C GLU A 252 4.40 -18.23 -1.14
N ALA A 253 3.33 -18.81 -0.57
CA ALA A 253 2.26 -19.44 -1.34
C ALA A 253 1.50 -18.44 -2.23
N LEU A 254 1.23 -17.23 -1.72
CA LEU A 254 0.58 -16.15 -2.47
C LEU A 254 1.49 -15.57 -3.55
N GLY A 255 2.79 -15.44 -3.26
CA GLY A 255 3.79 -15.07 -4.27
C GLY A 255 3.83 -16.07 -5.42
N GLN A 256 3.87 -17.38 -5.12
CA GLN A 256 3.83 -18.44 -6.12
C GLN A 256 2.52 -18.45 -6.91
N HIS A 257 1.39 -18.14 -6.27
CA HIS A 257 0.11 -17.98 -6.96
C HIS A 257 0.16 -16.86 -8.00
N LEU A 258 0.71 -15.70 -7.61
CA LEU A 258 0.80 -14.52 -8.48
C LEU A 258 1.76 -14.70 -9.66
N GLU A 259 2.69 -15.66 -9.63
CA GLU A 259 3.50 -16.00 -10.82
C GLU A 259 2.63 -16.49 -11.98
N ALA A 260 1.57 -17.25 -11.69
CA ALA A 260 0.65 -17.80 -12.68
C ALA A 260 -0.57 -16.89 -12.94
N TRP A 261 -1.00 -16.12 -11.93
CA TRP A 261 -2.19 -15.27 -11.98
C TRP A 261 -1.88 -13.86 -11.45
N GLN A 262 -1.08 -13.10 -12.21
CA GLN A 262 -0.56 -11.78 -11.81
C GLN A 262 -1.65 -10.74 -11.50
N GLU A 263 -2.82 -10.88 -12.12
CA GLU A 263 -3.97 -9.98 -11.98
C GLU A 263 -4.91 -10.39 -10.82
N ASP A 264 -4.58 -11.42 -10.03
CA ASP A 264 -5.41 -11.83 -8.90
C ASP A 264 -5.28 -10.81 -7.75
N GLU A 265 -6.20 -9.85 -7.72
CA GLU A 265 -6.22 -8.76 -6.74
C GLU A 265 -6.33 -9.29 -5.30
N SER A 266 -7.09 -10.38 -5.08
CA SER A 266 -7.22 -11.01 -3.77
C SER A 266 -5.89 -11.60 -3.30
N ALA A 267 -5.22 -12.38 -4.17
CA ALA A 267 -3.91 -12.94 -3.83
C ALA A 267 -2.89 -11.84 -3.51
N ARG A 268 -2.89 -10.75 -4.29
CA ARG A 268 -2.02 -9.59 -4.07
C ARG A 268 -2.32 -8.88 -2.76
N TYR A 269 -3.60 -8.71 -2.44
CA TYR A 269 -4.03 -8.09 -1.19
C TYR A 269 -3.56 -8.87 0.03
N PHE A 270 -3.81 -10.19 0.08
CA PHE A 270 -3.38 -11.02 1.19
C PHE A 270 -1.86 -11.21 1.25
N LEU A 271 -1.15 -11.13 0.12
CA LEU A 271 0.32 -11.13 0.12
C LEU A 271 0.82 -9.90 0.86
N ALA A 272 0.28 -8.72 0.55
CA ALA A 272 0.65 -7.48 1.20
C ALA A 272 0.35 -7.51 2.71
N LEU A 273 -0.81 -8.05 3.12
CA LEU A 273 -1.12 -8.26 4.54
C LEU A 273 -0.13 -9.24 5.22
N SER A 274 0.25 -10.34 4.55
CA SER A 274 1.25 -11.28 5.07
C SER A 274 2.61 -10.60 5.29
N LEU A 275 2.98 -9.70 4.39
CA LEU A 275 4.21 -8.90 4.50
C LEU A 275 4.12 -7.91 5.68
N MET A 276 2.95 -7.32 5.95
CA MET A 276 2.76 -6.48 7.15
C MET A 276 2.92 -7.28 8.45
N GLU A 277 2.29 -8.45 8.53
CA GLU A 277 2.33 -9.32 9.71
C GLU A 277 3.75 -9.82 10.02
N THR A 278 4.58 -9.96 8.99
CA THR A 278 6.00 -10.34 9.11
C THR A 278 6.94 -9.13 9.27
N GLY A 279 6.38 -7.92 9.38
CA GLY A 279 7.13 -6.67 9.59
C GLY A 279 7.82 -6.12 8.34
N GLN A 280 7.57 -6.69 7.17
CA GLN A 280 8.12 -6.30 5.87
C GLN A 280 7.31 -5.15 5.24
N PHE A 281 7.14 -4.06 6.00
CA PHE A 281 6.28 -2.93 5.62
C PHE A 281 6.66 -2.25 4.29
N GLY A 282 7.95 -2.24 3.95
CA GLY A 282 8.41 -1.75 2.65
C GLY A 282 7.84 -2.58 1.50
N GLU A 283 8.00 -3.90 1.56
CA GLU A 283 7.48 -4.81 0.53
C GLU A 283 5.95 -4.82 0.48
N ALA A 284 5.29 -4.69 1.64
CA ALA A 284 3.84 -4.55 1.72
C ALA A 284 3.35 -3.33 0.94
N VAL A 285 4.00 -2.16 1.10
CA VAL A 285 3.66 -0.93 0.37
C VAL A 285 3.73 -1.12 -1.15
N ALA A 286 4.79 -1.76 -1.67
CA ALA A 286 4.93 -2.05 -3.10
C ALA A 286 3.84 -3.01 -3.57
N THR A 287 3.51 -4.00 -2.75
CA THR A 287 2.52 -5.03 -3.10
C THR A 287 1.11 -4.46 -3.15
N PHE A 288 0.77 -3.48 -2.29
CA PHE A 288 -0.49 -2.75 -2.36
C PHE A 288 -0.58 -1.78 -3.55
N GLN A 289 0.55 -1.29 -4.06
CA GLN A 289 0.58 -0.22 -5.06
C GLN A 289 -0.33 -0.45 -6.28
N PRO A 290 -0.39 -1.65 -6.90
CA PRO A 290 -1.28 -1.87 -8.04
C PRO A 290 -2.76 -1.80 -7.67
N LEU A 291 -3.12 -2.15 -6.43
CA LEU A 291 -4.49 -2.14 -5.92
C LEU A 291 -5.00 -0.73 -5.62
N THR A 292 -4.10 0.25 -5.49
CA THR A 292 -4.43 1.65 -5.18
C THR A 292 -4.40 2.57 -6.40
N THR A 293 -4.31 2.01 -7.61
CA THR A 293 -4.29 2.79 -8.88
C THR A 293 -5.69 3.13 -9.38
N ARG A 294 -6.66 2.21 -9.24
CA ARG A 294 -8.02 2.37 -9.78
C ARG A 294 -9.04 2.52 -8.66
N ALA A 295 -9.53 3.74 -8.47
CA ALA A 295 -10.61 4.05 -7.53
C ALA A 295 -11.88 3.24 -7.84
N GLY A 296 -12.59 2.82 -6.78
CA GLY A 296 -13.85 2.08 -6.89
C GLY A 296 -13.72 0.56 -7.09
N THR A 297 -12.51 -0.01 -7.07
CA THR A 297 -12.34 -1.46 -7.01
C THR A 297 -12.63 -2.00 -5.60
N ALA A 298 -12.91 -3.31 -5.52
CA ALA A 298 -13.21 -3.96 -4.24
C ALA A 298 -12.10 -3.81 -3.20
N TYR A 299 -10.84 -3.77 -3.65
CA TYR A 299 -9.67 -3.63 -2.77
C TYR A 299 -9.15 -2.20 -2.63
N TYR A 300 -9.65 -1.22 -3.37
CA TYR A 300 -9.04 0.12 -3.43
C TYR A 300 -8.92 0.78 -2.04
N ASP A 301 -10.04 0.95 -1.34
CA ASP A 301 -10.07 1.59 -0.02
C ASP A 301 -9.29 0.76 1.01
N LYS A 302 -9.42 -0.57 0.95
CA LYS A 302 -8.74 -1.51 1.86
C LYS A 302 -7.22 -1.45 1.68
N ALA A 303 -6.76 -1.52 0.43
CA ALA A 303 -5.35 -1.44 0.09
C ALA A 303 -4.77 -0.07 0.47
N LEU A 304 -5.50 1.02 0.24
CA LEU A 304 -5.09 2.35 0.72
C LEU A 304 -4.94 2.37 2.24
N TRP A 305 -5.92 1.85 2.98
CA TRP A 305 -5.88 1.81 4.43
C TRP A 305 -4.62 1.09 4.95
N TYR A 306 -4.40 -0.14 4.51
CA TYR A 306 -3.26 -0.95 4.95
C TYR A 306 -1.91 -0.44 4.41
N GLN A 307 -1.89 0.18 3.23
CA GLN A 307 -0.70 0.88 2.72
C GLN A 307 -0.36 2.11 3.59
N GLY A 308 -1.36 2.90 3.99
CA GLY A 308 -1.19 4.03 4.92
C GLY A 308 -0.65 3.60 6.28
N LEU A 309 -1.20 2.51 6.83
CA LEU A 309 -0.70 1.91 8.06
C LEU A 309 0.75 1.40 7.91
N SER A 310 1.09 0.81 6.77
CA SER A 310 2.47 0.39 6.48
C SER A 310 3.43 1.58 6.45
N TYR A 311 3.03 2.73 5.89
CA TYR A 311 3.83 3.94 5.92
C TYR A 311 4.05 4.50 7.34
N LEU A 312 3.10 4.35 8.27
CA LEU A 312 3.32 4.72 9.67
C LEU A 312 4.42 3.90 10.35
N ARG A 313 4.72 2.69 9.84
CA ARG A 313 5.78 1.82 10.36
C ARG A 313 7.13 2.06 9.71
N LEU A 314 7.19 2.87 8.66
CA LEU A 314 8.42 3.21 7.95
C LEU A 314 8.98 4.56 8.42
N PRO A 315 10.26 4.64 8.79
CA PRO A 315 10.86 5.88 9.29
C PRO A 315 10.83 6.98 8.21
N GLY A 316 10.47 8.20 8.61
CA GLY A 316 10.44 9.36 7.70
C GLY A 316 9.33 9.32 6.65
N ARG A 317 8.30 8.47 6.79
CA ARG A 317 7.20 8.33 5.82
C ARG A 317 5.85 8.86 6.32
N GLN A 318 5.84 9.66 7.39
CA GLN A 318 4.65 10.29 7.94
C GLN A 318 3.86 11.12 6.91
N ALA A 319 4.55 11.85 6.03
CA ALA A 319 3.87 12.66 5.00
C ALA A 319 3.05 11.79 4.03
N ARG A 320 3.57 10.61 3.65
CA ARG A 320 2.88 9.64 2.78
C ARG A 320 1.66 9.04 3.46
N ALA A 321 1.81 8.63 4.72
CA ALA A 321 0.70 8.18 5.53
C ALA A 321 -0.40 9.27 5.60
N LYS A 322 -0.02 10.52 5.88
CA LYS A 322 -0.94 11.66 5.93
C LYS A 322 -1.68 11.88 4.61
N SER A 323 -1.00 11.79 3.47
CA SER A 323 -1.64 11.87 2.14
C SER A 323 -2.69 10.78 1.92
N ILE A 324 -2.37 9.52 2.25
CA ILE A 324 -3.30 8.40 2.11
C ILE A 324 -4.52 8.57 3.03
N PHE A 325 -4.32 8.89 4.30
CA PHE A 325 -5.44 9.07 5.22
C PHE A 325 -6.29 10.30 4.89
N THR A 326 -5.70 11.34 4.30
CA THR A 326 -6.46 12.49 3.77
C THR A 326 -7.38 12.06 2.62
N LEU A 327 -6.88 11.20 1.73
CA LEU A 327 -7.69 10.64 0.64
C LEU A 327 -8.85 9.79 1.18
N LEU A 328 -8.60 8.90 2.13
CA LEU A 328 -9.64 8.06 2.75
C LEU A 328 -10.68 8.88 3.54
N ALA A 329 -10.25 9.92 4.25
CA ALA A 329 -11.15 10.82 4.97
C ALA A 329 -12.07 11.63 4.04
N ALA A 330 -11.60 11.91 2.81
CA ALA A 330 -12.36 12.68 1.83
C ALA A 330 -13.47 11.86 1.13
N VAL A 331 -13.45 10.52 1.21
CA VAL A 331 -14.45 9.65 0.59
C VAL A 331 -15.60 9.40 1.57
N PRO A 332 -16.81 9.97 1.35
CA PRO A 332 -17.91 9.87 2.31
C PRO A 332 -18.41 8.44 2.53
N SER A 333 -18.29 7.59 1.52
CA SER A 333 -18.71 6.18 1.53
C SER A 333 -17.65 5.22 2.05
N SER A 334 -16.43 5.69 2.35
CA SER A 334 -15.35 4.80 2.78
C SER A 334 -15.59 4.32 4.21
N GLY A 335 -15.51 3.00 4.42
CA GLY A 335 -15.56 2.40 5.75
C GLY A 335 -14.44 2.90 6.67
N TYR A 336 -13.34 3.40 6.10
CA TYR A 336 -12.16 3.87 6.84
C TYR A 336 -12.18 5.35 7.20
N LYS A 337 -13.20 6.12 6.77
CA LYS A 337 -13.23 7.58 6.93
C LYS A 337 -12.95 8.03 8.36
N LYS A 338 -13.70 7.49 9.34
CA LYS A 338 -13.57 7.89 10.75
C LYS A 338 -12.18 7.57 11.30
N GLN A 339 -11.67 6.38 11.02
CA GLN A 339 -10.35 5.95 11.51
C GLN A 339 -9.23 6.77 10.84
N ALA A 340 -9.39 7.14 9.57
CA ALA A 340 -8.47 8.02 8.87
C ALA A 340 -8.44 9.42 9.49
N GLU A 341 -9.60 10.01 9.83
CA GLU A 341 -9.70 11.29 10.54
C GLU A 341 -9.02 11.24 11.92
N GLU A 342 -9.13 10.13 12.65
CA GLU A 342 -8.47 9.92 13.94
C GLU A 342 -6.94 9.86 13.79
N ILE A 343 -6.43 9.09 12.83
CA ILE A 343 -5.00 9.04 12.54
C ILE A 343 -4.48 10.42 12.15
N LEU A 344 -5.20 11.16 11.28
CA LEU A 344 -4.78 12.49 10.84
C LEU A 344 -4.59 13.45 12.01
N LYS A 345 -5.49 13.45 13.00
CA LYS A 345 -5.35 14.26 14.23
C LYS A 345 -4.14 13.86 15.06
N GLY A 346 -3.77 12.58 15.07
CA GLY A 346 -2.56 12.10 15.75
C GLY A 346 -1.26 12.44 15.02
N LEU A 347 -1.34 12.83 13.74
CA LEU A 347 -0.19 13.22 12.90
C LEU A 347 -0.04 14.75 12.77
N GLU A 348 -0.86 15.53 13.46
CA GLU A 348 -0.73 16.98 13.65
C GLU A 348 0.21 17.27 14.83
#